data_AF-A0A1D2W8D8-F1
#
_entry.id   AF-A0A1D2W8D8-F1
#
_cell.length_a   1.000
_cell.length_b   1.000
_cell.length_c   1.000
_cell.angle_alpha   90.00
_cell.angle_beta   90.00
_cell.angle_gamma   90.00
#
_symmetry.space_group_name_H-M   'P 1'
#
loop_
_entity.id
_entity.type
_entity.pdbx_description
1 polymer ?
#
loop_
_entity_poly.entity_id
_entity_poly.type
_entity_poly.pdbx_seq_one_letter_code
_entity_poly.pdbx_strand_id
1 'polypeptide(L)'
;MVEIKSTPIINGIILAIILATLFKMISGSWGEYAGVLLATIYVGFSVSGNYTNGTVHGALVGTIGAIIAGIFSIMGFKALLGIMEAAVGLDAMILLIVIWTVVGAIGGTIGVIIKESGTSKEKPVT
;
A
#
# COMPACT_ATOMS: atom_id res chain seq x y z
N MET A 1 15.49 4.76 -15.23
CA MET A 1 14.18 4.53 -15.87
C MET A 1 13.34 3.70 -14.93
N VAL A 2 12.06 4.05 -14.73
CA VAL A 2 11.16 3.28 -13.86
C VAL A 2 10.48 2.22 -14.70
N GLU A 3 10.59 0.95 -14.31
CA GLU A 3 9.95 -0.17 -15.00
C GLU A 3 8.65 -0.53 -14.27
N ILE A 4 7.49 -0.21 -14.86
CA ILE A 4 6.19 -0.49 -14.23
C ILE A 4 5.84 -1.97 -14.44
N LYS A 5 5.81 -2.73 -13.34
CA LYS A 5 5.39 -4.14 -13.32
C LYS A 5 4.00 -4.26 -12.72
N SER A 6 3.07 -4.84 -13.49
CA SER A 6 1.68 -5.00 -13.05
C SER A 6 1.51 -6.06 -11.95
N THR A 7 2.33 -7.11 -11.93
CA THR A 7 2.19 -8.21 -10.95
C THR A 7 2.41 -7.74 -9.50
N PRO A 8 3.49 -7.01 -9.16
CA PRO A 8 3.63 -6.43 -7.82
C PRO A 8 2.49 -5.49 -7.43
N ILE A 9 1.96 -4.71 -8.38
CA ILE A 9 0.87 -3.77 -8.12
C ILE A 9 -0.42 -4.53 -7.77
N ILE A 10 -0.80 -5.51 -8.58
CA ILE A 10 -2.01 -6.32 -8.36
C ILE A 10 -1.91 -7.07 -7.03
N ASN A 11 -0.78 -7.73 -6.78
CA ASN A 11 -0.56 -8.44 -5.51
C ASN A 11 -0.60 -7.46 -4.33
N GLY A 12 -0.02 -6.28 -4.49
CA GLY A 12 -0.05 -5.21 -3.49
C GLY A 12 -1.45 -4.74 -3.14
N ILE A 13 -2.30 -4.50 -4.15
CA ILE A 13 -3.70 -4.09 -3.94
C ILE A 13 -4.47 -5.17 -3.20
N ILE A 14 -4.34 -6.44 -3.62
CA ILE A 14 -5.00 -7.57 -2.95
C ILE A 14 -4.53 -7.67 -1.50
N LEU A 15 -3.22 -7.60 -1.25
CA LEU A 15 -2.65 -7.68 0.09
C LEU A 15 -3.11 -6.49 0.96
N ALA A 16 -3.16 -5.28 0.39
CA ALA A 16 -3.60 -4.09 1.08
C ALA A 16 -5.05 -4.23 1.54
N ILE A 17 -5.96 -4.69 0.67
CA ILE A 17 -7.36 -4.91 1.04
C ILE A 17 -7.48 -5.96 2.16
N ILE A 18 -6.79 -7.09 2.04
CA ILE A 18 -6.86 -8.18 3.02
C ILE A 18 -6.30 -7.72 4.37
N LEU A 19 -5.06 -7.23 4.40
CA LEU A 19 -4.39 -6.85 5.64
C LEU A 19 -5.06 -5.65 6.30
N ALA A 20 -5.45 -4.64 5.52
CA ALA A 20 -6.13 -3.47 6.07
C ALA A 20 -7.48 -3.86 6.70
N THR A 21 -8.25 -4.73 6.06
CA THR A 21 -9.53 -5.21 6.60
C THR A 21 -9.32 -6.02 7.88
N LEU A 22 -8.40 -6.99 7.87
CA LEU A 22 -8.12 -7.84 9.03
C LEU A 22 -7.61 -7.02 10.23
N PHE A 23 -6.64 -6.14 9.99
CA PHE A 23 -6.05 -5.36 11.08
C PHE A 23 -7.01 -4.29 11.58
N LYS A 24 -7.88 -3.76 10.72
CA LYS A 24 -8.95 -2.85 11.12
C LYS A 24 -9.94 -3.50 12.08
N MET A 25 -10.28 -4.78 11.89
CA MET A 25 -11.13 -5.51 12.83
C MET A 25 -10.50 -5.63 14.23
N ILE A 26 -9.17 -5.61 14.32
CA ILE A 26 -8.43 -5.77 15.58
C ILE A 26 -8.17 -4.41 16.26
N SER A 27 -7.79 -3.38 15.49
CA SER A 27 -7.26 -2.11 16.01
C SER A 27 -7.89 -0.87 15.37
N GLY A 28 -9.03 -1.01 14.70
CA GLY A 28 -9.73 0.10 14.03
C GLY A 28 -8.85 0.75 12.96
N SER A 29 -8.97 2.08 12.82
CA SER A 29 -8.27 2.83 11.76
C SER A 29 -6.74 2.70 11.83
N TRP A 30 -6.16 2.55 13.03
CA TRP A 30 -4.72 2.31 13.18
C TRP A 30 -4.27 0.97 12.60
N GLY A 31 -5.11 -0.06 12.73
CA GLY A 31 -4.89 -1.34 12.08
C GLY A 31 -4.94 -1.24 10.55
N GLU A 32 -5.89 -0.47 10.02
CA GLU A 32 -5.99 -0.20 8.58
C GLU A 32 -4.69 0.42 8.03
N TYR A 33 -4.18 1.46 8.69
CA TYR A 33 -2.91 2.12 8.32
C TYR A 33 -1.73 1.14 8.32
N ALA A 34 -1.62 0.32 9.36
CA ALA A 34 -0.57 -0.68 9.46
C ALA A 34 -0.68 -1.73 8.34
N GLY A 35 -1.89 -2.20 8.03
CA GLY A 35 -2.13 -3.19 6.98
C GLY A 35 -1.71 -2.70 5.59
N VAL A 36 -2.09 -1.47 5.24
CA VAL A 36 -1.68 -0.85 3.95
C VAL A 36 -0.18 -0.59 3.91
N LEU A 37 0.43 -0.14 5.01
CA LEU A 37 1.87 0.09 5.08
C LEU A 37 2.64 -1.22 4.87
N LEU A 38 2.23 -2.31 5.52
CA LEU A 38 2.86 -3.63 5.33
C LEU A 38 2.69 -4.14 3.90
N ALA A 39 1.52 -3.95 3.30
CA ALA A 39 1.29 -4.32 1.90
C ALA A 39 2.20 -3.55 0.94
N THR A 40 2.37 -2.25 1.15
CA THR A 40 3.22 -1.41 0.29
C THR A 40 4.71 -1.68 0.53
N ILE A 41 5.12 -2.05 1.75
CA ILE A 41 6.45 -2.61 2.04
C ILE A 41 6.68 -3.91 1.25
N TYR A 42 5.71 -4.82 1.27
CA TYR A 42 5.81 -6.06 0.49
C TYR A 42 5.96 -5.77 -1.02
N VAL A 43 5.22 -4.80 -1.55
CA VAL A 43 5.35 -4.37 -2.95
C VAL A 43 6.77 -3.90 -3.24
N GLY A 44 7.30 -3.00 -2.42
CA GLY A 44 8.68 -2.51 -2.51
C GLY A 44 9.72 -3.63 -2.46
N PHE A 45 9.52 -4.63 -1.60
CA PHE A 45 10.38 -5.80 -1.50
C PHE A 45 10.27 -6.71 -2.74
N SER A 46 9.07 -6.86 -3.29
CA SER A 46 8.82 -7.76 -4.43
C SER A 46 9.32 -7.19 -5.76
N VAL A 47 9.40 -5.87 -5.91
CA VAL A 47 9.92 -5.25 -7.14
C VAL A 47 11.44 -5.42 -7.24
N SER A 48 11.92 -5.53 -8.48
CA SER A 48 13.34 -5.51 -8.81
C SER A 48 13.79 -4.08 -9.13
N GLY A 49 14.98 -3.70 -8.70
CA GLY A 49 15.60 -2.43 -9.05
C GLY A 49 15.82 -1.52 -7.84
N ASN A 50 15.96 -0.24 -8.10
CA ASN A 50 16.37 0.78 -7.12
C ASN A 50 15.19 1.30 -6.28
N TYR A 51 15.52 2.13 -5.28
CA TYR A 51 14.55 2.80 -4.41
C TYR A 51 13.42 3.49 -5.20
N THR A 52 13.72 4.12 -6.34
CA THR A 52 12.74 4.79 -7.20
C THR A 52 11.65 3.84 -7.71
N ASN A 53 12.02 2.61 -8.10
CA ASN A 53 11.04 1.60 -8.50
C ASN A 53 10.11 1.25 -7.34
N GLY A 54 10.67 1.02 -6.14
CA GLY A 54 9.88 0.75 -4.93
C GLY A 54 8.90 1.87 -4.60
N THR A 55 9.37 3.11 -4.58
CA THR A 55 8.57 4.30 -4.30
C THR A 55 7.39 4.42 -5.27
N VAL A 56 7.63 4.28 -6.58
CA VAL A 56 6.57 4.44 -7.59
C VAL A 56 5.52 3.31 -7.51
N HIS A 57 5.94 2.06 -7.34
CA HIS A 57 4.97 0.96 -7.23
C HIS A 57 4.18 1.03 -5.93
N GLY A 58 4.84 1.37 -4.83
CA GLY A 58 4.17 1.60 -3.54
C GLY A 58 3.16 2.74 -3.63
N ALA A 59 3.53 3.87 -4.25
CA ALA A 59 2.64 5.00 -4.48
C ALA A 59 1.43 4.62 -5.36
N LEU A 60 1.64 3.86 -6.43
CA LEU A 60 0.57 3.36 -7.29
C LEU A 60 -0.40 2.46 -6.52
N VAL A 61 0.11 1.55 -5.70
CA VAL A 61 -0.73 0.69 -4.85
C VAL A 61 -1.52 1.50 -3.84
N GLY A 62 -0.89 2.48 -3.17
CA GLY A 62 -1.59 3.39 -2.25
C GLY A 62 -2.67 4.22 -2.93
N THR A 63 -2.37 4.77 -4.10
CA THR A 63 -3.32 5.57 -4.90
C THR A 63 -4.51 4.73 -5.35
N ILE A 64 -4.25 3.61 -6.03
CA ILE A 64 -5.29 2.75 -6.60
C ILE A 64 -6.11 2.11 -5.48
N GLY A 65 -5.46 1.68 -4.39
CA GLY A 65 -6.14 1.15 -3.21
C GLY A 65 -7.09 2.17 -2.58
N ALA A 66 -6.67 3.42 -2.42
CA ALA A 66 -7.51 4.49 -1.90
C ALA A 66 -8.70 4.81 -2.83
N ILE A 67 -8.49 4.80 -4.15
CA ILE A 67 -9.57 4.98 -5.12
C ILE A 67 -10.59 3.85 -5.02
N ILE A 68 -10.15 2.58 -4.98
CA ILE A 68 -11.02 1.41 -4.85
C ILE A 68 -11.82 1.49 -3.55
N ALA A 69 -11.16 1.78 -2.42
CA ALA A 69 -11.81 1.92 -1.12
C ALA A 69 -12.83 3.07 -1.12
N GLY A 70 -12.49 4.21 -1.75
CA GLY A 70 -13.39 5.34 -1.93
C GLY A 70 -14.64 4.98 -2.73
N ILE A 71 -14.48 4.31 -3.87
CA ILE A 71 -15.59 3.85 -4.72
C ILE A 71 -16.51 2.90 -3.93
N PHE A 72 -15.95 1.90 -3.24
CA PHE A 72 -16.76 0.98 -2.42
C PHE A 72 -17.49 1.68 -1.28
N SER A 73 -16.88 2.72 -0.69
CA SER A 73 -17.53 3.55 0.33
C SER A 73 -18.74 4.30 -0.24
N ILE A 74 -18.63 4.86 -1.45
CA ILE A 74 -19.72 5.59 -2.14
C ILE A 74 -20.85 4.64 -2.56
N MET A 75 -20.53 3.44 -3.04
CA MET A 75 -21.51 2.44 -3.48
C MET A 75 -22.28 1.77 -2.33
N GLY A 76 -22.02 2.14 -1.07
CA GLY A 76 -22.71 1.56 0.09
C GLY A 76 -22.15 0.22 0.56
N PHE A 77 -21.03 -0.26 0.00
CA PHE A 77 -20.31 -1.46 0.47
C PHE A 77 -19.49 -1.21 1.74
N LYS A 78 -19.83 -0.19 2.52
CA LYS A 78 -19.13 0.20 3.74
C LYS A 78 -19.04 -0.94 4.76
N ALA A 79 -20.09 -1.74 4.89
CA ALA A 79 -20.13 -2.90 5.77
C ALA A 79 -19.10 -3.98 5.38
N LEU A 80 -18.84 -4.17 4.08
CA LEU A 80 -17.86 -5.13 3.58
C LEU A 80 -16.42 -4.71 3.91
N LEU A 81 -16.18 -3.40 3.99
CA LEU A 81 -14.87 -2.82 4.31
C LEU A 81 -14.70 -2.48 5.81
N GLY A 82 -15.68 -2.84 6.65
CA GLY A 82 -15.70 -2.48 8.06
C GLY A 82 -15.69 -0.97 8.32
N ILE A 83 -16.16 -0.16 7.37
CA ILE A 83 -16.19 1.30 7.47
C ILE A 83 -17.52 1.69 8.15
N MET A 84 -17.49 2.13 9.41
CA MET A 84 -18.68 2.67 10.11
C MET A 84 -18.85 4.20 9.94
N GLU A 85 -18.00 4.85 9.16
CA GLU A 85 -17.97 6.32 9.08
C GLU A 85 -19.03 6.92 8.14
N ALA A 86 -19.40 8.16 8.43
CA ALA A 86 -20.33 8.98 7.65
C ALA A 86 -19.88 9.12 6.17
N ALA A 87 -20.78 9.57 5.30
CA ALA A 87 -20.41 9.88 3.91
C ALA A 87 -19.27 10.91 3.90
N VAL A 88 -18.13 10.53 3.30
CA VAL A 88 -16.96 11.39 3.17
C VAL A 88 -17.17 12.23 1.92
N GLY A 89 -17.11 13.57 2.04
CA GLY A 89 -17.21 14.48 0.91
C GLY A 89 -16.08 14.27 -0.11
N LEU A 90 -16.29 14.74 -1.35
CA LEU A 90 -15.32 14.58 -2.44
C LEU A 90 -13.93 15.12 -2.07
N ASP A 91 -13.89 16.25 -1.39
CA ASP A 91 -12.71 16.96 -0.92
C ASP A 91 -11.91 16.12 0.09
N ALA A 92 -12.59 15.45 1.02
CA ALA A 92 -11.95 14.54 1.97
C ALA A 92 -11.46 13.25 1.30
N MET A 93 -12.15 12.77 0.25
CA MET A 93 -11.68 11.62 -0.54
C MET A 93 -10.38 11.94 -1.29
N ILE A 94 -10.28 13.12 -1.91
CA ILE A 94 -9.05 13.58 -2.58
C ILE A 94 -7.89 13.64 -1.59
N LEU A 95 -8.13 14.21 -0.40
CA LEU A 95 -7.12 14.27 0.65
C LEU A 95 -6.64 12.87 1.08
N LEU A 96 -7.56 11.93 1.27
CA LEU A 96 -7.22 10.54 1.60
C LEU A 96 -6.38 9.87 0.51
N ILE A 97 -6.72 10.06 -0.77
CA ILE A 97 -5.92 9.53 -1.88
C ILE A 97 -4.48 10.04 -1.80
N VAL A 98 -4.28 11.34 -1.56
CA VAL A 98 -2.94 11.93 -1.43
C VAL A 98 -2.19 11.33 -0.25
N ILE A 99 -2.82 11.22 0.93
CA ILE A 99 -2.20 10.63 2.12
C ILE A 99 -1.76 9.19 1.83
N TRP A 100 -2.66 8.37 1.29
CA TRP A 100 -2.36 6.97 0.99
C TRP A 100 -1.32 6.80 -0.12
N THR A 101 -1.26 7.72 -1.07
CA THR A 101 -0.19 7.77 -2.08
C THR A 101 1.17 7.96 -1.41
N VAL A 102 1.28 8.90 -0.46
CA VAL A 102 2.51 9.17 0.28
C VAL A 102 2.88 8.00 1.19
N VAL A 103 1.91 7.44 1.93
CA VAL A 103 2.13 6.25 2.77
C VAL A 103 2.62 5.07 1.93
N GLY A 104 2.02 4.85 0.77
CA GLY A 104 2.44 3.80 -0.15
C GLY A 104 3.84 4.04 -0.72
N ALA A 105 4.18 5.28 -1.05
CA ALA A 105 5.53 5.64 -1.49
C ALA A 105 6.58 5.34 -0.41
N ILE A 106 6.28 5.68 0.85
CA ILE A 106 7.15 5.40 2.01
C ILE A 106 7.30 3.89 2.20
N GLY A 107 6.20 3.15 2.24
CA GLY A 107 6.22 1.69 2.39
C GLY A 107 7.03 1.02 1.28
N GLY A 108 6.78 1.39 0.03
CA GLY A 108 7.51 0.88 -1.14
C GLY A 108 9.02 1.16 -1.06
N THR A 109 9.42 2.31 -0.55
CA THR A 109 10.83 2.66 -0.35
C THR A 109 11.46 1.78 0.75
N ILE A 110 10.79 1.63 1.88
CA ILE A 110 11.23 0.76 2.99
C ILE A 110 11.42 -0.68 2.51
N GLY A 111 10.49 -1.20 1.72
CA GLY A 111 10.57 -2.56 1.17
C GLY A 111 11.83 -2.82 0.35
N VAL A 112 12.25 -1.85 -0.48
CA VAL A 112 13.49 -1.95 -1.25
C VAL A 112 14.71 -1.95 -0.33
N ILE A 113 14.75 -1.04 0.65
CA ILE A 113 15.87 -0.94 1.61
C ILE A 113 16.05 -2.26 2.37
N ILE A 114 14.95 -2.87 2.83
CA ILE A 114 14.99 -4.17 3.53
C ILE A 114 15.61 -5.24 2.61
N LYS A 115 15.19 -5.31 1.35
CA LYS A 115 15.73 -6.28 0.39
C LYS A 115 17.22 -6.08 0.14
N GLU A 116 17.64 -4.85 -0.15
CA GLU A 116 19.05 -4.53 -0.42
C GLU A 116 19.92 -4.87 0.81
N SER A 117 19.45 -4.56 2.01
CA SER A 117 20.15 -4.87 3.25
C SER A 117 20.35 -6.37 3.48
N GLY A 118 19.36 -7.21 3.11
CA GLY A 118 19.44 -8.66 3.19
C GLY A 118 20.41 -9.26 2.17
N THR A 119 20.34 -8.82 0.92
CA THR A 119 21.21 -9.34 -0.17
C THR A 119 22.69 -8.99 0.00
N SER A 120 23.02 -7.88 0.69
CA SER A 120 24.41 -7.51 0.95
C SER A 120 25.16 -8.50 1.85
N LYS A 121 24.44 -9.25 2.70
CA LYS A 121 25.02 -10.19 3.66
C LYS A 121 25.37 -11.56 3.05
N GLU A 122 24.90 -11.85 1.84
CA GLU A 122 25.14 -13.13 1.15
C GLU A 122 26.31 -13.10 0.17
N LYS A 123 27.00 -11.96 -0.03
CA LYS A 123 28.19 -11.95 -0.88
C LYS A 123 29.31 -12.76 -0.21
N PRO A 124 29.78 -13.89 -0.79
CA PRO A 124 30.93 -14.59 -0.25
C PRO A 124 32.14 -13.66 -0.33
N VAL A 125 32.82 -13.51 0.80
CA VAL A 125 34.11 -12.83 0.88
C VAL A 125 35.10 -13.70 0.09
N THR A 126 35.36 -13.30 -1.16
CA THR A 126 36.49 -13.78 -1.97
C THR A 126 37.70 -12.92 -1.70
#